data_AF-A0A4Q3F9L9-F1
#
_entry.id   AF-A0A4Q3F9L9-F1
#
_cell.length_a   1.000
_cell.length_b   1.000
_cell.length_c   1.000
_cell.angle_alpha   90.00
_cell.angle_beta   90.00
_cell.angle_gamma   90.00
#
_symmetry.space_group_name_H-M   'P 1'
#
loop_
_entity.id
_entity.type
_entity.pdbx_description
1 polymer ?
#
loop_
_entity_poly.entity_id
_entity_poly.type
_entity_poly.pdbx_seq_one_letter_code
_entity_poly.pdbx_strand_id
1 'polypeptide(L)' 'MDITIEVEAGLAASLSNPAADMGRSPGWVIARAIEDYVALNVSQVAQIKEGIAQADRGEFATDAEIEAILKNLEDLVRRS' A
#
# COMPACT_ATOMS: atom_id res chain seq x y z
N MET A 1 -18.05 -18.22 -5.58
CA MET A 1 -18.09 -18.05 -4.12
C MET A 1 -18.91 -16.82 -3.87
N ASP A 2 -20.02 -16.95 -3.15
CA ASP A 2 -20.89 -15.82 -2.88
C ASP A 2 -20.53 -15.25 -1.52
N ILE A 3 -20.34 -13.93 -1.46
CA ILE A 3 -20.04 -13.21 -0.23
C ILE A 3 -21.20 -12.26 0.02
N THR A 4 -21.78 -12.33 1.21
CA THR A 4 -22.72 -11.32 1.71
C THR A 4 -21.95 -10.35 2.58
N ILE A 5 -22.08 -9.06 2.31
CA ILE A 5 -21.36 -7.99 3.00
C ILE A 5 -22.40 -7.02 3.56
N GLU A 6 -22.32 -6.75 4.86
CA GLU A 6 -23.11 -5.71 5.49
C GLU A 6 -22.37 -4.37 5.36
N VAL A 7 -23.08 -3.36 4.84
CA VAL A 7 -22.56 -2.01 4.66
C VAL A 7 -23.60 -1.01 5.16
N GLU A 8 -23.14 0.14 5.63
CA GLU A 8 -24.03 1.23 6.00
C GLU A 8 -24.84 1.72 4.78
N ALA A 9 -26.09 2.13 5.01
CA ALA A 9 -26.99 2.57 3.94
C ALA A 9 -26.42 3.74 3.11
N GLY A 10 -25.70 4.67 3.73
CA GLY A 10 -25.03 5.77 3.03
C GLY A 10 -23.98 5.27 2.04
N LEU A 11 -23.13 4.32 2.47
CA LEU A 11 -22.11 3.72 1.61
C LEU A 11 -22.73 2.92 0.46
N ALA A 12 -23.81 2.17 0.71
CA ALA A 12 -24.53 1.44 -0.32
C ALA A 12 -25.04 2.37 -1.44
N ALA A 13 -25.59 3.54 -1.08
CA ALA A 13 -26.05 4.54 -2.03
C ALA A 13 -24.89 5.20 -2.81
N SER A 14 -23.76 5.42 -2.16
CA SER A 14 -22.54 5.93 -2.83
C SER A 14 -21.95 4.93 -3.83
N LEU A 15 -22.20 3.63 -3.66
CA LEU A 15 -21.72 2.58 -4.58
C LEU A 15 -22.65 2.35 -5.77
N SER A 16 -23.96 2.62 -5.64
CA SER A 16 -24.93 2.41 -6.73
C SER A 16 -24.84 3.43 -7.87
N ASN A 17 -24.50 4.69 -7.56
CA ASN A 17 -24.43 5.74 -8.59
C ASN A 17 -23.27 5.55 -9.58
N PRO A 18 -22.01 5.30 -9.12
CA PRO A 18 -20.91 5.00 -10.03
C PRO A 18 -21.16 3.72 -10.85
N ALA A 19 -21.81 2.72 -10.25
CA ALA A 19 -22.14 1.48 -10.96
C ALA A 19 -23.06 1.75 -12.17
N ALA A 20 -24.09 2.59 -12.00
CA ALA A 20 -25.00 2.97 -13.07
C ALA A 20 -24.29 3.76 -14.18
N ASP A 21 -23.49 4.75 -13.81
CA ASP A 21 -22.75 5.59 -14.77
C ASP A 21 -21.70 4.79 -15.58
N MET A 22 -21.15 3.73 -14.98
CA MET A 22 -20.18 2.83 -15.62
C MET A 22 -20.82 1.65 -16.38
N GLY A 23 -22.16 1.50 -16.32
CA GLY A 23 -22.87 0.34 -16.90
C GLY A 23 -22.50 -0.98 -16.23
N ARG A 24 -22.20 -0.96 -14.92
CA ARG A 24 -21.77 -2.11 -14.11
C ARG A 24 -22.78 -2.43 -13.01
N SER A 25 -22.70 -3.63 -12.46
CA SER A 25 -23.49 -3.98 -11.28
C SER A 25 -22.86 -3.40 -10.00
N PRO A 26 -23.64 -3.09 -8.96
CA PRO A 26 -23.10 -2.68 -7.66
C PRO A 26 -22.10 -3.69 -7.09
N GLY A 27 -22.35 -4.99 -7.28
CA GLY A 27 -21.44 -6.06 -6.87
C GLY A 27 -20.07 -5.99 -7.57
N TRP A 28 -20.04 -5.57 -8.84
CA TRP A 28 -18.78 -5.36 -9.55
C TRP A 28 -17.97 -4.21 -8.95
N VAL A 29 -18.62 -3.10 -8.60
CA VAL A 29 -17.97 -1.95 -7.95
C VAL A 29 -17.43 -2.32 -6.57
N ILE A 30 -18.20 -3.09 -5.79
CA ILE A 30 -17.77 -3.59 -4.48
C ILE A 30 -16.55 -4.52 -4.61
N ALA A 31 -16.60 -5.47 -5.55
CA ALA A 31 -15.47 -6.36 -5.81
C ALA A 31 -14.21 -5.57 -6.18
N ARG A 32 -14.36 -4.56 -7.04
CA ARG A 32 -13.24 -3.71 -7.45
C ARG A 32 -12.66 -2.90 -6.30
N ALA A 33 -13.50 -2.32 -5.44
CA ALA A 33 -13.05 -1.58 -4.27
C ALA A 33 -12.26 -2.47 -3.29
N ILE A 34 -12.70 -3.72 -3.10
CA ILE A 34 -12.00 -4.71 -2.27
C ILE A 34 -10.66 -5.09 -2.91
N GLU A 35 -10.61 -5.35 -4.22
CA GLU A 35 -9.36 -5.63 -4.94
C GLU A 35 -8.35 -4.49 -4.78
N ASP A 36 -8.79 -3.25 -4.98
CA ASP A 36 -7.93 -2.08 -4.87
C ASP A 36 -7.45 -1.88 -3.42
N TYR A 37 -8.33 -2.08 -2.42
CA TYR A 37 -7.93 -2.06 -1.00
C TYR A 37 -6.89 -3.14 -0.68
N VAL A 38 -7.13 -4.38 -1.11
CA VAL A 38 -6.20 -5.50 -0.88
C VAL A 38 -4.87 -5.23 -1.58
N ALA A 39 -4.86 -4.78 -2.83
CA ALA A 39 -3.64 -4.48 -3.57
C ALA A 39 -2.79 -3.40 -2.88
N LEU A 40 -3.42 -2.32 -2.40
CA LEU A 40 -2.74 -1.24 -1.68
C LEU A 40 -2.15 -1.74 -0.35
N ASN A 41 -2.90 -2.53 0.41
CA ASN A 41 -2.51 -2.92 1.76
C ASN A 41 -1.58 -4.14 1.79
N VAL A 42 -1.73 -5.09 0.87
CA VAL A 42 -0.87 -6.30 0.83
C VAL A 42 0.57 -5.92 0.50
N SER A 43 0.80 -4.97 -0.41
CA SER A 43 2.15 -4.50 -0.73
C SER A 43 2.83 -3.86 0.48
N GLN A 44 2.13 -2.98 1.21
CA GLN A 44 2.69 -2.33 2.40
C GLN A 44 2.97 -3.34 3.53
N VAL A 45 2.03 -4.25 3.79
CA VAL A 45 2.23 -5.28 4.83
C VAL A 45 3.38 -6.22 4.47
N ALA A 46 3.52 -6.59 3.20
CA ALA A 46 4.64 -7.41 2.74
C ALA A 46 5.98 -6.69 2.88
N GLN A 47 6.05 -5.40 2.53
CA GLN A 47 7.26 -4.59 2.69
C GLN A 47 7.66 -4.41 4.15
N ILE A 48 6.70 -4.19 5.05
CA ILE A 48 6.98 -4.11 6.49
C ILE A 48 7.52 -5.44 7.01
N LYS A 49 6.89 -6.56 6.64
CA LYS A 49 7.34 -7.90 7.04
C LYS A 49 8.73 -8.21 6.51
N GLU A 50 9.02 -7.84 5.27
CA GLU A 50 10.34 -8.02 4.69
C GLU A 50 11.39 -7.14 5.38
N GLY A 51 11.08 -5.87 5.67
CA GLY A 51 11.98 -4.99 6.43
C GLY A 51 12.30 -5.51 7.83
N ILE A 52 11.31 -6.09 8.53
CA ILE A 52 11.54 -6.79 9.82
C ILE A 52 12.45 -8.00 9.62
N ALA A 53 12.18 -8.83 8.60
CA ALA A 53 12.99 -10.01 8.33
C ALA A 53 14.44 -9.66 7.94
N GLN A 54 14.65 -8.56 7.20
CA GLN A 54 15.99 -8.02 6.89
C GLN A 54 16.72 -7.57 8.16
N ALA A 55 16.03 -6.88 9.07
CA ALA A 55 16.59 -6.50 10.36
C ALA A 55 17.00 -7.72 11.19
N ASP A 56 16.14 -8.74 11.27
CA ASP A 56 16.42 -9.99 12.00
C ASP A 56 17.60 -10.76 11.39
N ARG A 57 17.80 -10.68 10.07
CA ARG A 57 18.96 -11.24 9.36
C ARG A 57 20.23 -10.39 9.46
N GLY A 58 20.15 -9.19 10.05
CA GLY A 58 21.27 -8.26 10.15
C GLY A 58 21.65 -7.60 8.82
N GLU A 59 20.71 -7.51 7.89
CA GLU A 59 20.91 -6.90 6.55
C GLU A 59 20.77 -5.37 6.56
N PHE A 60 20.51 -4.78 7.72
CA PHE A 60 20.50 -3.33 7.88
C PHE A 60 21.92 -2.78 7.78
N ALA A 61 22.05 -1.60 7.18
CA ALA A 61 23.32 -0.90 7.09
C ALA A 61 23.89 -0.67 8.50
N THR A 62 25.17 -0.96 8.63
CA THR A 62 25.95 -0.67 9.83
C THR A 62 26.15 0.83 9.99
N ASP A 63 26.48 1.27 11.21
CA ASP A 63 26.76 2.68 11.50
C ASP A 63 27.87 3.25 10.59
N ALA A 64 28.89 2.44 10.29
CA ALA A 64 29.99 2.83 9.41
C ALA A 64 29.54 3.01 7.94
N GLU A 65 28.62 2.17 7.46
CA GLU A 65 28.04 2.31 6.12
C GLU A 65 27.16 3.56 6.02
N ILE A 66 26.38 3.83 7.07
CA ILE A 66 25.58 5.06 7.19
C ILE A 66 26.49 6.30 7.19
N GLU A 67 27.56 6.30 7.98
CA GLU A 67 28.52 7.41 8.05
C GLU A 67 29.18 7.69 6.70
N ALA A 68 29.56 6.63 5.96
CA ALA A 68 30.12 6.77 4.62
C ALA A 68 29.11 7.40 3.63
N ILE A 69 27.85 6.99 3.68
CA ILE A 69 26.77 7.57 2.85
C ILE A 69 26.55 9.05 3.19
N LEU A 70 26.47 9.39 4.47
CA LEU A 70 26.27 10.76 4.93
C LEU A 70 27.41 11.68 4.48
N LYS A 71 28.66 11.23 4.63
CA LYS A 71 29.82 11.98 4.15
C LYS A 71 29.77 12.23 2.64
N ASN A 72 29.41 11.21 1.86
CA ASN A 72 29.27 11.35 0.40
C ASN A 72 28.17 12.36 0.02
N LEU A 73 27.06 12.38 0.77
CA LEU A 73 25.97 13.36 0.56
C LEU A 73 26.41 14.78 0.90
N GLU A 74 27.13 14.97 2.01
CA GLU A 74 27.70 16.28 2.36
C GLU A 74 28.64 16.81 1.28
N ASP A 75 29.51 15.95 0.76
CA ASP A 75 30.44 16.32 -0.30
C ASP A 75 29.71 16.61 -1.62
N LEU A 76 28.60 15.94 -1.91
CA LEU A 76 27.75 16.24 -3.06
C LEU A 76 27.08 17.61 -2.92
N VAL A 77 26.53 17.91 -1.75
CA VAL A 77 25.89 19.21 -1.45
C VAL A 77 26.90 20.35 -1.51
N ARG A 78 28.13 20.15 -1.00
CA ARG A 78 29.20 21.17 -1.08
C ARG A 78 29.68 21.45 -2.51
N ARG A 79 29.40 20.56 -3.47
CA ARG A 79 29.81 20.67 -4.88
C ARG A 79 28.70 21.22 -5.79
N SER A 80 27.48 21.40 -5.26
CA SER A 80 26.32 22.02 -5.94
C SER A 80 26.30 23.53 -5.74
#